data_AF-A0A943IL14-F1
#
_entry.id   AF-A0A943IL14-F1
#
_cell.length_a   1.000
_cell.length_b   1.000
_cell.length_c   1.000
_cell.angle_alpha   90.00
_cell.angle_beta   90.00
_cell.angle_gamma   90.00
#
_symmetry.space_group_name_H-M   'P 1'
#
loop_
_entity.id
_entity.type
_entity.pdbx_description
1 polymer ?
#
loop_
_entity_poly.entity_id
_entity_poly.type
_entity_poly.pdbx_seq_one_letter_code
_entity_poly.pdbx_strand_id
1 'polypeptide(L)'
;MDYTAMSAQPLRRQTLVLVTDQFQCERMIKAGRAIAGITHTQLRVFHICAEGRTSDPAALQYLYNSAKENGSVLEIAYNSDFMGAITETLESTNTVNVITGQPGDEDSVLYTLWSRFPGIKFFTADADGRLDMVSTVRVAE
;
A
#
# COMPACT_ATOMS: atom_id res chain seq x y z
N MET A 1 -21.93 23.18 30.06
CA MET A 1 -20.65 22.50 29.74
C MET A 1 -20.78 22.03 28.32
N ASP A 2 -20.26 22.81 27.38
CA ASP A 2 -20.35 22.53 25.96
C ASP A 2 -19.31 21.47 25.58
N TYR A 3 -19.77 20.29 25.19
CA TYR A 3 -18.95 19.17 24.67
C TYR A 3 -18.75 19.29 23.15
N THR A 4 -18.61 20.51 22.62
CA THR A 4 -18.58 20.73 21.16
C THR A 4 -17.26 21.34 20.73
N ALA A 5 -16.21 20.51 20.74
CA ALA A 5 -15.06 20.61 19.83
C ALA A 5 -14.09 19.45 20.10
N MET A 6 -14.50 18.22 19.82
CA MET A 6 -13.49 17.24 19.37
C MET A 6 -12.99 17.79 18.03
N SER A 7 -11.83 18.45 18.05
CA SER A 7 -11.15 18.86 16.84
C SER A 7 -11.07 17.65 15.93
N ALA A 8 -11.76 17.67 14.79
CA ALA A 8 -11.53 16.70 13.73
C ALA A 8 -10.08 16.91 13.28
N GLN A 9 -9.16 16.13 13.85
CA GLN A 9 -7.78 16.20 13.44
C GLN A 9 -7.75 15.91 11.94
N PRO A 10 -7.06 16.73 11.13
CA PRO A 10 -6.97 16.47 9.70
C PRO A 10 -6.38 15.06 9.52
N LEU A 11 -7.00 14.27 8.64
CA LEU A 11 -6.55 12.91 8.33
C LEU A 11 -5.04 12.94 8.04
N ARG A 12 -4.25 12.23 8.84
CA ARG A 12 -2.80 12.19 8.66
C ARG A 12 -2.49 11.62 7.28
N ARG A 13 -1.60 12.28 6.53
CA ARG A 13 -1.13 11.79 5.24
C ARG A 13 -0.52 10.40 5.39
N GLN A 14 -0.81 9.49 4.46
CA GLN A 14 -0.42 8.09 4.55
C GLN A 14 0.49 7.67 3.41
N THR A 15 1.43 6.79 3.75
CA THR A 15 2.18 5.97 2.80
C THR A 15 1.67 4.55 2.96
N LEU A 16 1.03 4.03 1.91
CA LEU A 16 0.44 2.70 1.88
C LEU A 16 1.41 1.72 1.21
N VAL A 17 1.59 0.55 1.79
CA VAL A 17 2.32 -0.57 1.18
C VAL A 17 1.32 -1.69 0.91
N LEU A 18 1.17 -2.08 -0.35
CA LEU A 18 0.34 -3.21 -0.75
C LEU A 18 1.20 -4.47 -0.82
N VAL A 19 0.84 -5.48 -0.03
CA VAL A 19 1.60 -6.74 0.07
C VAL A 19 0.74 -7.96 -0.28
N THR A 20 1.38 -8.97 -0.87
CA THR A 20 0.85 -10.33 -0.95
C THR A 20 1.35 -11.15 0.25
N ASP A 21 0.85 -12.37 0.40
CA ASP A 21 1.24 -13.34 1.43
C ASP A 21 2.59 -14.02 1.12
N GLN A 22 3.61 -13.22 0.78
CA GLN A 22 4.94 -13.69 0.43
C GLN A 22 6.00 -13.07 1.35
N PHE A 23 6.91 -13.87 1.90
CA PHE A 23 8.00 -13.38 2.78
C PHE A 23 8.79 -12.22 2.16
N GLN A 24 9.01 -12.26 0.85
CA GLN A 24 9.77 -11.25 0.14
C GLN A 24 9.12 -9.86 0.19
N CYS A 25 7.83 -9.73 0.51
CA CYS A 25 7.17 -8.43 0.65
C CYS A 25 7.73 -7.57 1.79
N GLU A 26 8.51 -8.15 2.72
CA GLU A 26 9.22 -7.42 3.77
C GLU A 26 10.07 -6.26 3.22
N ARG A 27 10.69 -6.46 2.05
CA ARG A 27 11.49 -5.43 1.37
C ARG A 27 10.67 -4.17 1.08
N MET A 28 9.40 -4.34 0.71
CA MET A 28 8.48 -3.24 0.40
C MET A 28 8.03 -2.52 1.66
N ILE A 29 7.88 -3.25 2.77
CA ILE A 29 7.56 -2.65 4.09
C ILE A 29 8.71 -1.76 4.54
N LYS A 30 9.96 -2.26 4.47
CA LYS A 30 11.17 -1.49 4.79
C LYS A 30 11.33 -0.26 3.88
N ALA A 31 11.09 -0.43 2.59
CA ALA A 31 11.14 0.68 1.63
C ALA A 31 10.03 1.72 1.88
N GLY A 32 8.81 1.26 2.16
CA GLY A 32 7.68 2.11 2.55
C GLY A 32 7.94 2.89 3.83
N ARG A 33 8.62 2.29 4.82
CA ARG A 33 9.08 2.99 6.03
C ARG A 33 10.04 4.14 5.73
N ALA A 34 10.97 3.92 4.80
CA ALA A 34 11.91 4.96 4.38
C ALA A 34 11.18 6.13 3.69
N ILE A 35 10.29 5.83 2.73
CA ILE A 35 9.45 6.83 2.08
C ILE A 35 8.61 7.59 3.11
N ALA A 36 7.95 6.88 4.02
CA ALA A 36 7.10 7.47 5.03
C ALA A 36 7.87 8.45 5.94
N GLY A 37 9.13 8.12 6.26
CA GLY A 37 10.03 9.00 7.00
C GLY A 37 10.40 10.27 6.22
N ILE A 38 10.76 10.12 4.94
CA ILE A 38 11.14 11.22 4.04
C ILE A 38 9.96 12.16 3.78
N THR A 39 8.76 11.63 3.57
CA THR A 39 7.57 12.41 3.20
C THR A 39 6.72 12.83 4.40
N HIS A 40 7.14 12.50 5.62
CA HIS A 40 6.42 12.77 6.87
C HIS A 40 4.96 12.28 6.84
N THR A 41 4.78 11.01 6.47
CA THR A 41 3.47 10.34 6.42
C THR A 41 3.43 9.16 7.39
N GLN A 42 2.22 8.74 7.77
CA GLN A 42 2.04 7.50 8.52
C GLN A 42 2.17 6.28 7.59
N LEU A 43 2.96 5.28 7.98
CA LEU A 43 3.05 4.01 7.26
C LEU A 43 1.83 3.14 7.55
N ARG A 44 1.22 2.57 6.50
CA ARG A 44 0.22 1.50 6.59
C ARG A 44 0.62 0.35 5.67
N VAL A 45 0.38 -0.87 6.12
CA VAL A 45 0.65 -2.09 5.35
C VAL A 45 -0.66 -2.84 5.18
N PHE A 46 -1.01 -3.14 3.93
CA PHE A 46 -2.32 -3.66 3.57
C PHE A 46 -2.20 -4.91 2.69
N HIS A 47 -2.88 -5.97 3.09
CA HIS A 47 -3.01 -7.21 2.34
C HIS A 47 -4.48 -7.43 1.99
N ILE A 48 -4.76 -7.75 0.73
CA ILE A 48 -6.11 -8.13 0.29
C ILE A 48 -6.08 -9.61 -0.05
N CYS A 49 -6.91 -10.38 0.66
CA CYS A 49 -7.14 -11.79 0.41
C CYS A 49 -8.39 -11.93 -0.47
N ALA A 50 -8.22 -12.45 -1.68
CA ALA A 50 -9.33 -12.86 -2.52
C ALA A 50 -10.06 -14.06 -1.91
N GLU A 51 -11.38 -14.13 -2.06
CA GLU A 51 -12.17 -15.28 -1.63
C GLU A 51 -11.71 -16.57 -2.32
N GLY A 52 -11.68 -17.68 -1.58
CA GLY A 52 -11.31 -18.99 -2.10
C GLY A 52 -9.80 -19.23 -2.24
N ARG A 53 -8.95 -18.23 -1.96
CA ARG A 53 -7.49 -18.40 -1.89
C ARG A 53 -7.06 -18.71 -0.46
N THR A 54 -6.30 -19.79 -0.28
CA THR A 54 -5.63 -20.06 0.98
C THR A 54 -4.40 -19.16 1.09
N SER A 55 -4.41 -18.23 2.04
CA SER A 55 -3.21 -17.45 2.36
C SER A 55 -2.17 -18.31 3.05
N ASP A 56 -0.88 -17.99 2.87
CA ASP A 56 0.19 -18.56 3.70
C ASP A 56 0.21 -17.89 5.10
N PRO A 57 -0.23 -18.58 6.17
CA PRO A 57 -0.29 -17.99 7.51
C PRO A 57 1.10 -17.67 8.09
N ALA A 58 2.13 -18.42 7.71
CA ALA A 58 3.49 -18.17 8.19
C ALA A 58 4.06 -16.89 7.55
N ALA A 59 3.81 -16.69 6.26
CA ALA A 59 4.17 -15.45 5.58
C ALA A 59 3.41 -14.24 6.17
N LEU A 60 2.09 -14.36 6.40
CA LEU A 60 1.31 -13.28 7.01
C LEU A 60 1.79 -12.92 8.42
N GLN A 61 2.10 -13.92 9.26
CA GLN A 61 2.64 -13.66 10.60
C GLN A 61 4.01 -12.96 10.54
N TYR A 62 4.86 -13.36 9.59
CA TYR A 62 6.15 -12.71 9.36
C TYR A 62 5.98 -11.24 8.92
N LEU A 63 5.08 -10.98 7.96
CA LEU A 63 4.79 -9.63 7.48
C LEU A 63 4.13 -8.75 8.56
N TYR A 64 3.29 -9.34 9.42
CA TYR A 64 2.73 -8.65 10.59
C TYR A 64 3.84 -8.17 11.54
N ASN A 65 4.79 -9.04 11.85
CA ASN A 65 5.92 -8.68 12.71
C ASN A 65 6.79 -7.58 12.07
N SER A 66 7.08 -7.71 10.77
CA SER A 66 7.82 -6.70 10.01
C SER A 66 7.11 -5.34 10.00
N ALA A 67 5.79 -5.31 9.77
CA ALA A 67 5.00 -4.09 9.83
C ALA A 67 5.09 -3.42 11.22
N LYS A 68 4.99 -4.22 12.29
CA LYS A 68 5.12 -3.75 13.67
C LYS A 68 6.48 -3.15 13.97
N GLU A 69 7.56 -3.82 13.57
CA GLU A 69 8.94 -3.33 13.71
C GLU A 69 9.17 -2.00 12.97
N ASN A 70 8.44 -1.78 11.87
CA ASN A 70 8.48 -0.54 11.10
C ASN A 70 7.46 0.53 11.57
N GLY A 71 6.81 0.32 12.72
CA GLY A 71 5.90 1.29 13.33
C GLY A 71 4.54 1.37 12.65
N SER A 72 4.08 0.26 12.07
CA SER A 72 2.77 0.09 11.45
C SER A 72 2.09 -1.18 11.97
N VAL A 73 0.93 -1.53 11.41
CA VAL A 73 0.25 -2.81 11.62
C VAL A 73 -0.12 -3.35 10.24
N LEU A 74 -0.05 -4.68 10.07
CA LEU A 74 -0.58 -5.33 8.87
C LEU A 74 -2.10 -5.43 8.98
N GLU A 75 -2.78 -4.78 8.07
CA GLU A 75 -4.23 -4.85 7.90
C GLU A 75 -4.57 -5.85 6.80
N ILE A 76 -5.58 -6.69 7.04
CA ILE A 76 -6.02 -7.74 6.12
C ILE A 76 -7.48 -7.49 5.77
N ALA A 77 -7.77 -7.36 4.48
CA ALA A 77 -9.13 -7.28 3.96
C ALA A 77 -9.46 -8.55 3.17
N TYR A 78 -10.60 -9.18 3.48
CA TYR A 78 -11.16 -10.26 2.67
C TYR A 78 -12.16 -9.65 1.72
N ASN A 79 -11.88 -9.70 0.41
CA ASN A 79 -12.77 -9.14 -0.59
C ASN A 79 -12.61 -9.89 -1.91
N SER A 80 -13.74 -10.27 -2.53
CA SER A 80 -13.78 -10.85 -3.87
C SER A 80 -13.52 -9.82 -4.97
N ASP A 81 -13.80 -8.53 -4.72
CA ASP A 81 -13.42 -7.40 -5.56
C ASP A 81 -12.17 -6.71 -5.03
N PHE A 82 -11.01 -7.20 -5.50
CA PHE A 82 -9.70 -6.63 -5.19
C PHE A 82 -9.60 -5.15 -5.57
N MET A 83 -10.14 -4.77 -6.73
CA MET A 83 -10.03 -3.41 -7.24
C MET A 83 -10.92 -2.44 -6.48
N GLY A 84 -12.14 -2.86 -6.14
CA GLY A 84 -13.02 -2.13 -5.24
C GLY A 84 -12.37 -1.90 -3.88
N ALA A 85 -11.77 -2.94 -3.28
CA ALA A 85 -11.11 -2.84 -1.98
C ALA A 85 -9.92 -1.86 -1.97
N ILE A 86 -9.05 -1.89 -2.98
CA ILE A 86 -7.94 -0.92 -3.09
C ILE A 86 -8.51 0.48 -3.30
N THR A 87 -9.46 0.63 -4.23
CA THR A 87 -10.06 1.92 -4.55
C THR A 87 -10.67 2.56 -3.30
N GLU A 88 -11.49 1.83 -2.57
CA GLU A 88 -12.10 2.29 -1.32
C GLU A 88 -11.03 2.66 -0.29
N THR A 89 -9.97 1.86 -0.16
CA THR A 89 -8.85 2.14 0.75
C THR A 89 -8.15 3.44 0.37
N LEU A 90 -7.90 3.69 -0.92
CA LEU A 90 -7.21 4.89 -1.39
C LEU A 90 -8.11 6.14 -1.31
N GLU A 91 -9.40 6.02 -1.59
CA GLU A 91 -10.35 7.14 -1.57
C GLU A 91 -10.79 7.54 -0.16
N SER A 92 -10.91 6.58 0.76
CA SER A 92 -11.32 6.83 2.16
C SER A 92 -10.19 7.34 3.05
N THR A 93 -8.96 7.42 2.53
CA THR A 93 -7.76 7.75 3.30
C THR A 93 -7.00 8.91 2.67
N ASN A 94 -6.22 9.64 3.48
CA ASN A 94 -5.32 10.67 2.97
C ASN A 94 -4.02 10.06 2.42
N THR A 95 -4.14 9.03 1.56
CA THR A 95 -2.98 8.33 0.98
C THR A 95 -2.35 9.19 -0.11
N VAL A 96 -1.05 9.46 0.03
CA VAL A 96 -0.28 10.29 -0.91
C VAL A 96 0.87 9.55 -1.57
N ASN A 97 1.30 8.42 -0.98
CA ASN A 97 2.26 7.50 -1.58
C ASN A 97 1.74 6.06 -1.49
N VAL A 98 1.97 5.27 -2.54
CA VAL A 98 1.69 3.84 -2.57
C VAL A 98 2.93 3.09 -3.03
N ILE A 99 3.32 2.05 -2.29
CA ILE A 99 4.41 1.14 -2.64
C ILE A 99 3.79 -0.21 -3.01
N THR A 100 4.21 -0.75 -4.16
CA THR A 100 3.81 -2.07 -4.65
C THR A 100 5.04 -2.87 -5.10
N GLY A 101 4.83 -4.14 -5.46
CA GLY A 101 5.79 -4.85 -6.30
C GLY A 101 5.78 -4.31 -7.73
N GLN A 102 6.67 -4.84 -8.57
CA GLN A 102 6.63 -4.57 -10.01
C GLN A 102 5.44 -5.27 -10.68
N PRO A 103 4.89 -4.71 -11.78
CA PRO A 103 3.93 -5.39 -12.63
C PRO A 103 4.48 -6.75 -13.07
N GLY A 104 3.66 -7.80 -13.00
CA GLY A 104 4.07 -9.15 -13.45
C GLY A 104 4.03 -9.31 -14.97
N ASP A 105 3.10 -8.62 -15.62
CA ASP A 105 2.82 -8.68 -17.06
C ASP A 105 2.13 -7.38 -17.53
N GLU A 106 1.73 -7.33 -18.80
CA GLU A 106 1.05 -6.20 -19.44
C GLU A 106 -0.39 -5.98 -18.92
N ASP A 107 -1.02 -7.03 -18.40
CA ASP A 107 -2.39 -7.02 -17.87
C ASP A 107 -2.43 -6.70 -16.37
N SER A 108 -1.31 -6.31 -15.78
CA SER A 108 -1.20 -6.00 -14.37
C SER A 108 -2.18 -4.90 -13.94
N VAL A 109 -2.93 -5.22 -12.89
CA VAL A 109 -3.84 -4.32 -12.19
C VAL A 109 -3.21 -2.99 -11.75
N LEU A 110 -1.88 -2.96 -11.60
CA LEU A 110 -1.13 -1.76 -11.22
C LEU A 110 -1.29 -0.62 -12.23
N TYR A 111 -1.35 -0.92 -13.54
CA TYR A 111 -1.53 0.12 -14.57
C TYR A 111 -2.87 0.85 -14.44
N THR A 112 -3.92 0.13 -14.03
CA THR A 112 -5.24 0.71 -13.75
C THR A 112 -5.21 1.59 -12.51
N LEU A 113 -4.48 1.19 -11.46
CA LEU A 113 -4.33 2.01 -10.26
C LEU A 113 -3.59 3.32 -10.55
N TRP A 114 -2.50 3.26 -11.31
CA TRP A 114 -1.70 4.45 -11.63
C TRP A 114 -2.48 5.47 -12.47
N SER A 115 -3.31 5.01 -13.40
CA SER A 115 -4.14 5.90 -14.22
C SER A 115 -5.32 6.48 -13.44
N ARG A 116 -5.92 5.71 -12.53
CA ARG A 116 -7.08 6.13 -11.73
C ARG A 116 -6.72 7.17 -10.66
N PHE A 117 -5.50 7.13 -10.11
CA PHE A 117 -5.09 7.97 -8.99
C PHE A 117 -3.90 8.89 -9.32
N PRO A 118 -4.04 9.86 -10.24
CA PRO A 118 -2.93 10.73 -10.66
C PRO A 118 -2.40 11.66 -9.55
N GLY A 119 -3.16 11.84 -8.46
CA GLY A 119 -2.72 12.61 -7.28
C GLY A 119 -1.85 11.82 -6.29
N ILE A 120 -1.71 10.50 -6.48
CA ILE A 120 -0.93 9.61 -5.62
C ILE A 120 0.41 9.30 -6.29
N LYS A 121 1.50 9.36 -5.53
CA LYS A 121 2.81 8.91 -5.98
C LYS A 121 2.93 7.40 -5.83
N PHE A 122 3.07 6.69 -6.94
CA PHE A 122 3.31 5.26 -6.91
C PHE A 122 4.80 4.94 -7.01
N PHE A 123 5.23 3.95 -6.25
CA PHE A 123 6.57 3.39 -6.27
C PHE A 123 6.50 1.88 -6.43
N THR A 124 7.34 1.31 -7.29
CA THR A 124 7.50 -0.13 -7.43
C THR A 124 8.81 -0.57 -6.81
N ALA A 125 8.78 -1.64 -6.02
CA ALA A 125 9.96 -2.25 -5.44
C ALA A 125 10.44 -3.44 -6.30
N ASP A 126 11.70 -3.40 -6.72
CA ASP A 126 12.38 -4.54 -7.36
C ASP A 126 12.67 -5.68 -6.35
N ALA A 127 13.33 -6.75 -6.79
CA ALA A 127 13.68 -7.89 -5.94
C ALA A 127 14.64 -7.54 -4.78
N ASP A 128 15.48 -6.52 -4.95
CA ASP A 128 16.42 -6.03 -3.93
C ASP A 128 15.75 -5.02 -2.97
N GLY A 129 14.53 -4.58 -3.27
CA GLY A 129 13.81 -3.54 -2.53
C GLY A 129 14.17 -2.12 -2.94
N ARG A 130 14.86 -1.92 -4.07
CA ARG A 130 15.05 -0.59 -4.66
C ARG A 130 13.71 -0.09 -5.19
N LEU A 131 13.46 1.20 -4.97
CA LEU A 131 12.22 1.85 -5.39
C LEU A 131 12.43 2.67 -6.64
N ASP A 132 11.60 2.40 -7.65
CA ASP A 132 11.41 3.27 -8.80
C ASP A 132 10.07 3.99 -8.69
N MET A 133 10.07 5.30 -8.89
CA MET A 133 8.83 6.07 -8.97
C MET A 133 8.19 5.85 -10.33
N VAL A 134 6.89 5.55 -10.33
CA VAL A 134 6.12 5.44 -11.56
C VAL A 134 5.98 6.83 -12.19
N SER A 135 6.64 7.04 -13.33
CA SER A 135 6.39 8.21 -14.16
C SER A 135 5.15 7.98 -15.01
N THR A 136 4.16 8.86 -14.89
CA THR A 136 2.98 8.93 -15.77
C THR A 136 3.38 9.38 -17.17
N VAL A 137 4.13 8.54 -17.89
CA VAL A 137 4.38 8.74 -19.32
C VAL A 137 4.35 7.36 -19.99
N ARG A 138 3.16 6.91 -20.40
CA ARG A 138 3.06 6.08 -21.60
C ARG A 138 3.03 7.07 -22.76
N VAL A 139 4.17 7.29 -23.42
CA VAL A 139 4.13 7.74 -24.82
C VAL A 139 3.59 6.54 -25.57
N ALA A 140 2.41 6.68 -26.16
CA ALA A 140 1.95 5.71 -27.14
C ALA A 140 2.92 5.76 -28.33
N GLU A 141 3.51 4.62 -28.69
CA GLU A 141 4.05 4.42 -30.04
C GLU A 141 2.90 4.26 -31.05
#